data_AF-A0A7Y3DFI9-F1
#
_entry.id   AF-A0A7Y3DFI9-F1
#
_cell.length_a   1.000
_cell.length_b   1.000
_cell.length_c   1.000
_cell.angle_alpha   90.00
_cell.angle_beta   90.00
_cell.angle_gamma   90.00
#
_symmetry.space_group_name_H-M   'P 1'
#
loop_
_entity.id
_entity.type
_entity.pdbx_description
1 polymer ?
#
loop_
_entity_poly.entity_id
_entity_poly.type
_entity_poly.pdbx_seq_one_letter_code
_entity_poly.pdbx_strand_id
1 'polypeptide(L)' 'MATNFDTDYDWNDKMQDEGAWNRVKGKVREEWAELTDQELEEVRGNWEQFKGYVQQKTGAAADTVERKMKEIFN' A
#
# COMPACT_ATOMS: atom_id res chain seq x y z
N MET A 1 14.60 15.14 14.07
CA MET A 1 13.30 15.63 13.59
C MET A 1 12.76 14.59 12.63
N ALA A 2 11.99 13.63 13.14
CA ALA A 2 11.17 12.78 12.28
C ALA A 2 9.81 13.46 12.25
N THR A 3 9.45 14.04 11.11
CA THR A 3 8.14 14.65 10.94
C THR A 3 7.10 13.54 11.05
N ASN A 4 6.35 13.58 12.15
CA ASN A 4 5.09 12.85 12.33
C ASN A 4 4.21 13.14 11.11
N PHE A 5 4.15 12.19 10.17
CA PHE A 5 3.26 12.29 9.03
C PHE A 5 1.89 11.79 9.50
N ASP A 6 1.11 12.76 9.93
CA ASP A 6 -0.29 12.66 10.30
C ASP A 6 -1.09 12.04 9.14
N THR A 7 -1.36 10.74 9.21
CA THR A 7 -2.49 10.13 8.52
C THR A 7 -3.08 9.07 9.45
N ASP A 8 -4.14 9.46 10.16
CA ASP A 8 -4.95 8.71 11.12
C ASP A 8 -5.68 7.48 10.53
N TYR A 9 -5.30 7.03 9.32
CA TYR A 9 -5.83 5.80 8.73
C TYR A 9 -4.92 4.64 9.09
N ASP A 10 -5.27 3.92 10.14
CA ASP A 10 -4.66 2.64 10.48
C ASP A 10 -5.10 1.57 9.46
N TRP A 11 -4.45 1.58 8.29
CA TRP A 11 -4.64 0.56 7.26
C TRP A 11 -4.12 -0.82 7.69
N ASN A 12 -3.38 -0.92 8.80
CA ASN A 12 -2.77 -2.19 9.21
C ASN A 12 -3.83 -3.25 9.54
N ASP A 13 -4.95 -2.85 10.16
CA ASP A 13 -6.08 -3.77 10.42
C ASP A 13 -6.64 -4.37 9.13
N LYS A 14 -6.88 -3.52 8.11
CA LYS A 14 -7.39 -3.96 6.80
C LYS A 14 -6.38 -4.80 6.02
N MET A 15 -5.09 -4.54 6.16
CA MET A 15 -4.03 -5.30 5.48
C MET A 15 -3.79 -6.68 6.07
N GLN A 16 -4.22 -6.92 7.31
CA GLN A 16 -4.18 -8.25 7.92
C GLN A 16 -5.25 -9.17 7.33
N ASP A 17 -6.40 -8.64 6.92
CA ASP A 17 -7.45 -9.42 6.25
C ASP A 17 -7.01 -9.88 4.85
N GLU A 18 -7.01 -11.21 4.62
CA GLU A 18 -6.58 -11.81 3.35
C GLU A 18 -7.45 -11.35 2.17
N GLY A 19 -8.75 -11.16 2.39
CA GLY A 19 -9.68 -10.73 1.34
C GLY A 19 -9.41 -9.29 0.88
N ALA A 20 -9.27 -8.37 1.84
CA ALA A 20 -8.83 -7.01 1.63
C ALA A 20 -7.47 -6.93 0.95
N TRP A 21 -6.50 -7.69 1.46
CA TRP A 21 -5.15 -7.70 0.92
C TRP A 21 -5.08 -8.19 -0.53
N ASN A 22 -5.87 -9.22 -0.88
CA ASN A 22 -5.97 -9.68 -2.27
C ASN A 22 -6.56 -8.61 -3.21
N ARG A 23 -7.54 -7.81 -2.73
CA ARG A 23 -8.06 -6.66 -3.51
C ARG A 23 -6.99 -5.59 -3.71
N VAL A 24 -6.23 -5.28 -2.66
CA VAL A 24 -5.10 -4.35 -2.72
C VAL A 24 -4.09 -4.81 -3.77
N LYS A 25 -3.57 -6.04 -3.66
CA LYS A 25 -2.58 -6.57 -4.62
C LYS A 25 -3.07 -6.51 -6.06
N GLY A 26 -4.33 -6.89 -6.31
CA GLY A 26 -4.91 -6.82 -7.65
C GLY A 26 -4.85 -5.40 -8.22
N LYS A 27 -5.37 -4.42 -7.47
CA LYS A 27 -5.41 -3.02 -7.91
C LYS A 27 -4.03 -2.39 -8.03
N VAL A 28 -3.13 -2.70 -7.11
CA VAL A 28 -1.75 -2.22 -7.11
C VAL A 28 -1.01 -2.77 -8.34
N ARG A 29 -1.19 -4.03 -8.71
CA ARG A 29 -0.59 -4.62 -9.91
C ARG A 29 -1.18 -4.11 -11.21
N GLU A 30 -2.49 -3.81 -11.22
CA GLU A 30 -3.14 -3.18 -12.38
C GLU A 30 -2.55 -1.79 -12.66
N GLU A 31 -2.29 -1.00 -11.62
CA GLU A 31 -1.72 0.34 -11.76
C GLU A 31 -0.21 0.34 -11.97
N TRP A 32 0.49 -0.57 -11.29
CA TRP A 32 1.95 -0.66 -11.30
C TRP A 32 2.36 -2.07 -11.72
N ALA A 33 2.47 -2.27 -13.03
CA ALA A 33 2.84 -3.54 -13.64
C ALA A 33 4.24 -4.06 -13.24
N GLU A 34 5.07 -3.20 -12.65
CA GLU A 34 6.40 -3.51 -12.13
C GLU A 34 6.39 -4.19 -10.75
N LEU A 35 5.28 -4.13 -10.01
CA LEU A 35 5.15 -4.73 -8.69
C LEU A 35 4.67 -6.18 -8.83
N THR A 36 5.30 -7.10 -8.12
CA THR A 36 4.90 -8.52 -8.11
C THR A 36 4.14 -8.88 -6.84
N ASP A 37 3.25 -9.88 -6.91
CA ASP A 37 2.51 -10.34 -5.72
C ASP A 37 3.45 -10.75 -4.59
N GLN A 38 4.56 -11.43 -4.94
CA GLN A 38 5.53 -11.93 -3.96
C GLN A 38 6.16 -10.78 -3.19
N GLU A 39 6.56 -9.71 -3.86
CA GLU A 39 7.14 -8.54 -3.22
C GLU A 39 6.12 -7.79 -2.34
N LEU A 40 4.87 -7.72 -2.79
CA LEU A 40 3.80 -7.14 -1.99
C LEU A 40 3.55 -7.97 -0.72
N GLU A 41 3.61 -9.31 -0.79
CA GLU A 41 3.46 -10.17 0.38
C GLU A 41 4.51 -9.88 1.47
N GLU A 42 5.75 -9.54 1.11
CA GLU A 42 6.80 -9.23 2.08
C GLU A 42 6.50 -7.99 2.93
N VAL A 43 5.72 -7.05 2.38
CA VAL A 43 5.31 -5.81 3.04
C VAL A 43 3.88 -5.86 3.56
N ARG A 44 3.23 -7.03 3.53
CA ARG A 44 1.86 -7.22 4.00
C ARG A 44 1.73 -6.90 5.50
N GLY A 45 0.61 -6.28 5.87
CA GLY A 45 0.27 -6.01 7.27
C GLY A 45 1.02 -4.81 7.87
N ASN A 46 1.91 -4.17 7.11
CA ASN A 46 2.57 -2.94 7.50
C ASN A 46 2.42 -1.89 6.39
N TRP A 47 1.51 -0.95 6.62
CA TRP A 47 1.21 0.12 5.68
C TRP A 47 2.43 1.00 5.35
N GLU A 48 3.25 1.33 6.35
CA GLU A 48 4.42 2.18 6.13
C GLU A 48 5.46 1.50 5.25
N GLN A 49 5.72 0.21 5.49
CA GLN A 49 6.61 -0.60 4.66
C GLN A 49 6.07 -0.74 3.24
N PHE A 50 4.77 -1.04 3.09
CA PHE A 50 4.13 -1.10 1.78
C PHE A 50 4.26 0.24 1.04
N LYS A 51 3.91 1.34 1.69
CA LYS A 51 3.97 2.68 1.11
C LYS A 51 5.40 3.04 0.68
N GLY A 52 6.39 2.80 1.54
CA GLY A 52 7.78 3.05 1.22
C GLY A 52 8.31 2.16 0.10
N TYR A 53 7.87 0.91 0.04
CA TYR A 53 8.26 -0.05 -0.99
C TYR A 53 7.70 0.35 -2.37
N VAL A 54 6.40 0.67 -2.44
CA VAL A 54 5.76 1.13 -3.68
C VAL A 54 6.42 2.40 -4.20
N GLN A 55 6.72 3.37 -3.34
CA GLN A 55 7.43 4.60 -3.75
C GLN A 55 8.82 4.31 -4.30
N GLN A 56 9.58 3.42 -3.65
CA GLN A 56 10.95 3.09 -4.06
C GLN A 56 11.01 2.33 -5.38
N LYS A 57 10.06 1.45 -5.64
CA LYS A 57 9.99 0.68 -6.88
C LYS A 57 9.47 1.52 -8.03
N THR A 58 8.27 2.05 -7.84
CA THR A 58 7.48 2.70 -8.91
C THR A 58 7.80 4.17 -9.11
N GLY A 59 8.48 4.80 -8.15
CA GLY A 59 8.65 6.25 -8.12
C GLY A 59 7.34 7.02 -7.89
N ALA A 60 6.23 6.34 -7.57
CA ALA A 60 4.96 6.99 -7.31
C ALA A 60 5.04 7.91 -6.08
N ALA A 61 4.29 9.01 -6.11
CA ALA A 61 4.15 9.87 -4.95
C ALA A 61 3.34 9.18 -3.83
N ALA A 62 3.67 9.49 -2.57
CA ALA A 62 2.96 8.99 -1.39
C ALA A 62 1.43 9.20 -1.48
N ASP A 63 1.02 10.38 -1.96
CA ASP A 63 -0.40 10.73 -2.16
C ASP A 63 -1.11 9.80 -3.15
N THR A 64 -0.44 9.41 -4.24
CA THR A 64 -0.99 8.46 -5.20
C THR A 64 -1.26 7.11 -4.55
N VAL A 65 -0.32 6.62 -3.72
CA VAL A 65 -0.47 5.34 -3.01
C VAL A 65 -1.62 5.41 -2.01
N GLU A 66 -1.71 6.51 -1.26
CA GLU A 66 -2.78 6.78 -0.28
C GLU A 66 -4.16 6.87 -0.94
N ARG A 67 -4.27 7.60 -2.06
CA ARG A 67 -5.51 7.70 -2.82
C ARG A 67 -5.97 6.33 -3.31
N LYS A 68 -5.05 5.51 -3.83
CA LYS A 68 -5.38 4.16 -4.30
C LYS A 68 -5.90 3.28 -3.17
N MET A 69 -5.29 3.33 -1.98
CA MET A 69 -5.83 2.63 -0.81
C MET A 69 -7.24 3.10 -0.45
N LYS A 70 -7.47 4.41 -0.44
CA LYS A 70 -8.82 4.95 -0.22
C LYS A 70 -9.82 4.42 -1.25
N GLU A 71 -9.45 4.35 -2.53
CA GLU A 71 -10.31 3.78 -3.58
C GLU A 71 -10.61 2.29 -3.39
N ILE A 72 -9.65 1.51 -2.87
CA ILE A 72 -9.81 0.06 -2.62
C ILE A 72 -10.74 -0.21 -1.44
N PHE A 73 -10.70 0.65 -0.42
CA PHE A 73 -11.38 0.46 0.85
C PHE A 73 -12.61 1.35 1.07
N ASN A 74 -13.02 2.11 0.04
CA ASN A 74 -14.26 2.87 0.04
C ASN A 74 -15.50 1.97 -0.12
#